data_AF-A0AAP8D2Z6-F1
#
_entry.id   AF-A0AAP8D2Z6-F1
#
_cell.length_a   1.000
_cell.length_b   1.000
_cell.length_c   1.000
_cell.angle_alpha   90.00
_cell.angle_beta   90.00
_cell.angle_gamma   90.00
#
_symmetry.space_group_name_H-M   'P 1'
#
loop_
_entity.id
_entity.type
_entity.pdbx_description
1 polymer ?
#
loop_
_entity_poly.entity_id
_entity_poly.type
_entity_poly.pdbx_seq_one_letter_code
_entity_poly.pdbx_strand_id
1 'polypeptide(L)'
;MKEGEAAYVGISSDLARRTADWAKKYDIQGITSCKVTKDQARGIEQAMINRNPGFDNKINSISPKRDWYQDAVSWGEQWLREHGF
;
A
#
# COMPACT_ATOMS: atom_id res chain seq x y z
N MET A 1 -12.53 13.65 2.64
CA MET A 1 -12.55 12.40 1.86
C MET A 1 -13.81 12.40 1.03
N LYS A 2 -13.72 12.24 -0.30
CA LYS A 2 -14.90 12.04 -1.14
C LYS A 2 -15.36 10.59 -0.94
N GLU A 3 -16.67 10.37 -0.79
CA GLU A 3 -17.23 9.01 -0.79
C GLU A 3 -16.73 8.26 -2.04
N GLY A 4 -16.11 7.10 -1.83
CA GLY A 4 -15.58 6.24 -2.90
C GLY A 4 -14.07 6.34 -3.18
N GLU A 5 -13.35 7.32 -2.62
CA GLU A 5 -11.88 7.37 -2.72
C GLU A 5 -11.22 6.62 -1.55
N ALA A 6 -10.16 5.85 -1.85
CA ALA A 6 -9.40 5.16 -0.83
C ALA A 6 -8.79 6.18 0.15
N ALA A 7 -8.95 5.93 1.46
CA ALA A 7 -8.49 6.82 2.52
C ALA A 7 -7.10 6.45 3.08
N TYR A 8 -6.72 5.18 2.94
CA TYR A 8 -5.53 4.62 3.58
C TYR A 8 -5.01 3.42 2.78
N VAL A 9 -3.68 3.27 2.73
CA VAL A 9 -3.03 2.08 2.18
C VAL A 9 -2.08 1.47 3.20
N GLY A 10 -1.97 0.15 3.22
CA GLY A 10 -1.08 -0.54 4.13
C GLY A 10 -0.72 -1.94 3.67
N ILE A 11 0.24 -2.55 4.36
CA ILE A 11 0.65 -3.94 4.13
C ILE A 11 0.02 -4.89 5.17
N SER A 12 -0.34 -6.09 4.75
CA SER A 12 -0.79 -7.17 5.65
C SER A 12 -0.27 -8.51 5.17
N SER A 13 0.04 -9.41 6.11
CA SER A 13 0.32 -10.83 5.82
C SER A 13 -0.95 -11.69 5.78
N ASP A 14 -2.07 -11.16 6.28
CA ASP A 14 -3.35 -11.83 6.36
C ASP A 14 -4.45 -10.81 6.05
N LEU A 15 -4.93 -10.83 4.81
CA LEU A 15 -5.97 -9.91 4.35
C LEU A 15 -7.32 -10.27 4.97
N ALA A 16 -7.63 -11.56 5.13
CA ALA A 16 -8.91 -12.01 5.67
C ALA A 16 -9.10 -11.54 7.12
N ARG A 17 -8.07 -11.70 7.96
CA ARG A 17 -8.09 -11.17 9.32
C ARG A 17 -8.19 -9.64 9.33
N ARG A 18 -7.42 -8.96 8.48
CA ARG A 18 -7.46 -7.49 8.39
C ARG A 18 -8.85 -6.99 7.98
N THR A 19 -9.50 -7.65 7.04
CA THR A 19 -10.88 -7.35 6.65
C THR A 19 -11.82 -7.58 7.81
N ALA A 20 -11.71 -8.70 8.54
CA ALA A 20 -12.58 -8.98 9.69
C ALA A 20 -12.45 -7.94 10.82
N ASP A 21 -11.23 -7.50 11.15
CA ASP A 21 -10.97 -6.51 12.21
C ASP A 21 -11.64 -5.15 11.90
N TRP A 22 -11.80 -4.81 10.62
CA TRP A 22 -12.24 -3.49 10.18
C TRP A 22 -13.56 -3.49 9.38
N ALA A 23 -14.18 -4.66 9.18
CA ALA A 23 -15.35 -4.86 8.30
C ALA A 23 -16.54 -3.93 8.58
N LYS A 24 -16.65 -3.39 9.79
CA LYS A 24 -17.73 -2.47 10.20
C LYS A 24 -17.43 -1.00 9.94
N LYS A 25 -16.18 -0.66 9.60
CA LYS A 25 -15.69 0.73 9.48
C LYS A 25 -15.14 1.03 8.09
N TYR A 26 -14.56 0.04 7.41
CA TYR A 26 -13.92 0.22 6.11
C TYR A 26 -14.21 -0.97 5.20
N ASP A 27 -14.39 -0.69 3.91
CA ASP A 27 -14.21 -1.68 2.86
C ASP A 27 -12.71 -1.83 2.59
N ILE A 28 -12.20 -3.07 2.61
CA ILE A 28 -10.77 -3.36 2.43
C ILE A 28 -10.59 -4.16 1.16
N GLN A 29 -9.78 -3.60 0.26
CA GLN A 29 -9.45 -4.20 -1.03
C GLN A 29 -7.96 -4.55 -1.08
N GLY A 30 -7.66 -5.76 -1.54
CA GLY A 30 -6.28 -6.20 -1.75
C GLY A 30 -5.74 -5.66 -3.06
N ILE A 31 -4.58 -5.00 -3.02
CA ILE A 31 -3.88 -4.51 -4.23
C ILE A 31 -3.09 -5.65 -4.89
N THR A 32 -2.35 -6.42 -4.09
CA THR A 32 -1.52 -7.52 -4.60
C THR A 32 -2.33 -8.77 -4.84
N SER A 33 -2.37 -9.25 -6.09
CA SER A 33 -3.03 -10.51 -6.48
C SER A 33 -2.22 -11.76 -6.11
N CYS A 34 -0.94 -11.61 -5.79
CA CYS A 34 -0.04 -12.68 -5.37
C CYS A 34 0.77 -12.30 -4.12
N LYS A 35 1.42 -13.29 -3.50
CA LYS A 35 2.33 -13.03 -2.37
C LYS A 35 3.57 -12.31 -2.87
N VAL A 36 3.85 -11.16 -2.27
CA VAL A 36 5.08 -10.39 -2.49
C VAL A 36 5.96 -10.46 -1.23
N THR A 37 7.25 -10.16 -1.36
CA THR A 37 8.12 -10.01 -0.19
C THR A 37 7.72 -8.77 0.61
N LYS A 38 8.18 -8.69 1.87
CA LYS A 38 7.88 -7.54 2.73
C LYS A 38 8.42 -6.22 2.16
N ASP A 39 9.57 -6.26 1.49
CA ASP A 39 10.20 -5.07 0.91
C ASP A 39 9.51 -4.64 -0.39
N GLN A 40 9.04 -5.60 -1.19
CA GLN A 40 8.15 -5.32 -2.33
C GLN A 40 6.83 -4.69 -1.88
N ALA A 41 6.20 -5.24 -0.84
CA ALA A 41 4.96 -4.67 -0.28
C ALA A 41 5.16 -3.24 0.23
N ARG A 42 6.28 -2.97 0.90
CA ARG A 42 6.69 -1.61 1.33
C ARG A 42 6.85 -0.65 0.15
N GLY A 43 7.47 -1.12 -0.93
CA GLY A 43 7.62 -0.35 -2.17
C GLY A 43 6.27 0.03 -2.78
N ILE A 44 5.36 -0.95 -2.92
CA ILE A 44 4.01 -0.73 -3.45
C ILE A 44 3.21 0.24 -2.57
N GLU A 45 3.24 0.06 -1.25
CA GLU A 45 2.57 0.96 -0.30
C GLU A 45 3.07 2.39 -0.46
N GLN A 46 4.40 2.58 -0.47
CA GLN A 46 4.99 3.91 -0.58
C GLN A 46 4.71 4.57 -1.94
N ALA A 47 4.70 3.80 -3.03
CA ALA A 47 4.30 4.27 -4.36
C ALA A 47 2.84 4.76 -4.36
N MET A 48 1.92 3.97 -3.77
CA MET A 48 0.51 4.37 -3.63
C MET A 48 0.35 5.67 -2.81
N ILE A 49 1.09 5.82 -1.70
CA ILE A 49 1.10 7.06 -0.90
C ILE A 49 1.61 8.24 -1.73
N ASN A 50 2.64 8.06 -2.54
CA ASN A 50 3.17 9.12 -3.38
C ASN A 50 2.17 9.56 -4.47
N ARG A 51 1.41 8.60 -5.03
CA ARG A 51 0.38 8.87 -6.05
C ARG A 51 -0.85 9.57 -5.49
N ASN A 52 -1.20 9.31 -4.22
CA ASN A 52 -2.33 9.93 -3.56
C ASN A 52 -1.92 10.66 -2.26
N PRO A 53 -1.62 11.98 -2.33
CA PRO A 53 -1.30 12.77 -1.14
C PRO A 53 -2.48 12.94 -0.18
N GLY A 54 -3.69 12.50 -0.57
CA GLY A 54 -4.89 12.53 0.27
C GLY A 54 -5.01 11.35 1.24
N PHE A 55 -4.08 10.39 1.24
CA PHE A 55 -4.10 9.30 2.23
C PHE A 55 -3.78 9.77 3.65
N ASP A 56 -4.49 9.20 4.62
CA ASP A 56 -4.34 9.47 6.06
C ASP A 56 -3.10 8.77 6.69
N ASN A 57 -2.21 8.22 5.87
CA ASN A 57 -1.00 7.53 6.31
C ASN A 57 -0.07 8.48 7.10
N LYS A 58 -0.08 8.35 8.44
CA LYS A 58 0.83 9.10 9.33
C LYS A 58 2.21 8.44 9.49
N ILE A 59 2.27 7.12 9.31
CA ILE A 59 3.48 6.30 9.42
C ILE A 59 3.49 5.37 8.23
N ASN A 60 4.62 5.32 7.52
CA ASN A 60 4.83 4.50 6.35
C ASN A 60 5.64 3.26 6.71
N SER A 61 5.46 2.15 5.98
CA SER A 61 6.13 0.89 6.29
C SER A 61 7.62 0.86 5.93
N ILE A 62 8.10 1.89 5.23
CA ILE A 62 9.51 2.08 4.85
C ILE A 62 9.99 3.49 5.22
N SER A 63 11.20 3.56 5.78
CA SER A 63 11.84 4.84 6.08
C SER A 63 12.55 5.39 4.85
N PRO A 64 12.43 6.70 4.54
CA PRO A 64 13.17 7.35 3.46
C PRO A 64 14.69 7.38 3.69
N LYS A 65 15.15 7.04 4.90
CA LYS A 65 16.58 6.97 5.25
C LYS A 65 17.23 5.62 4.91
N ARG A 66 16.48 4.66 4.35
CA ARG A 66 17.07 3.38 3.92
C ARG A 66 17.79 3.56 2.60
N ASP A 67 18.99 2.98 2.49
CA ASP A 67 19.82 3.08 1.29
C ASP A 67 19.11 2.53 0.03
N TRP A 68 18.23 1.55 0.21
CA TRP A 68 17.42 0.94 -0.86
C TRP A 68 16.02 1.54 -1.02
N TYR A 69 15.68 2.63 -0.31
CA TYR A 69 14.35 3.23 -0.35
C TYR A 69 13.91 3.55 -1.79
N GLN A 70 14.77 4.21 -2.55
CA GLN A 70 14.44 4.63 -3.91
C GLN A 70 14.19 3.42 -4.81
N ASP A 71 15.00 2.37 -4.70
CA ASP A 71 14.83 1.15 -5.48
C ASP A 71 13.51 0.45 -5.18
N ALA A 72 13.12 0.37 -3.91
CA ALA A 72 11.83 -0.21 -3.51
C ALA A 72 10.64 0.60 -4.03
N VAL A 73 10.70 1.94 -3.94
CA VAL A 73 9.63 2.80 -4.48
C VAL A 73 9.53 2.67 -5.99
N SER A 74 10.66 2.71 -6.70
CA SER A 74 10.72 2.55 -8.16
C SER A 74 10.16 1.19 -8.60
N TRP A 75 10.51 0.12 -7.89
CA TRP A 75 9.96 -1.21 -8.15
C TRP A 75 8.44 -1.25 -7.90
N GLY A 76 7.96 -0.65 -6.81
CA GLY A 76 6.54 -0.58 -6.49
C GLY A 76 5.73 0.21 -7.54
N GLU A 77 6.28 1.33 -8.01
CA GLU A 77 5.71 2.13 -9.10
C GLU A 77 5.57 1.32 -10.41
N GLN A 78 6.61 0.56 -10.76
CA GLN A 78 6.59 -0.32 -11.92
C GLN A 78 5.53 -1.42 -11.74
N TRP A 79 5.52 -2.09 -10.59
CA TRP A 79 4.56 -3.15 -10.30
C TRP A 79 3.11 -2.65 -10.45
N LEU A 80 2.79 -1.49 -9.90
CA LEU A 80 1.45 -0.88 -10.01
C LEU A 80 1.06 -0.65 -11.48
N ARG A 81 1.96 -0.12 -12.30
CA ARG A 81 1.71 0.11 -13.75
C ARG A 81 1.44 -1.20 -14.49
N GLU A 82 2.22 -2.23 -14.21
CA GLU A 82 2.06 -3.56 -14.83
C GLU A 82 0.74 -4.25 -14.45
N HIS A 83 0.15 -3.86 -13.32
CA HIS A 83 -1.09 -4.42 -12.78
C HIS A 83 -2.30 -3.49 -12.91
N GLY A 84 -2.17 -2.39 -13.66
CA GLY A 84 -3.29 -1.50 -14.03
C GLY A 84 -3.71 -0.48 -12.96
N PHE A 85 -2.79 -0.11 -12.06
CA PHE A 85 -2.97 0.94 -11.05
C PHE A 85 -2.27 2.25 -11.40
#